data_AF-A0A3C0MH78-F1
#
_entry.id   AF-A0A3C0MH78-F1
#
_cell.length_a   1.000
_cell.length_b   1.000
_cell.length_c   1.000
_cell.angle_alpha   90.00
_cell.angle_beta   90.00
_cell.angle_gamma   90.00
#
_symmetry.space_group_name_H-M   'P 1'
#
loop_
_entity.id
_entity.type
_entity.pdbx_description
1 polymer ?
#
loop_
_entity_poly.entity_id
_entity_poly.type
_entity_poly.pdbx_seq_one_letter_code
_entity_poly.pdbx_strand_id
1 'polypeptide(L)' 'LIEEFMIQANVAAAETVEARKGRLIYRVHDQPNTEKLQALSDFLRTLNIKLAPHGAVRTPQLSRILSLAADDPNKE' A
#
# COMPACT_ATOMS: atom_id res chain seq x y z
N LEU A 1 -8.14 9.22 -15.54
CA LEU A 1 -7.74 10.60 -15.92
C LEU A 1 -8.19 11.62 -14.88
N ILE A 2 -9.50 11.75 -14.57
CA ILE A 2 -9.97 12.69 -13.53
C ILE A 2 -9.39 12.34 -12.16
N GLU A 3 -9.41 11.06 -11.79
CA GLU A 3 -8.88 10.59 -10.51
C GLU A 3 -7.40 10.93 -10.32
N GLU A 4 -6.56 10.64 -11.31
CA GLU A 4 -5.12 10.94 -11.25
C GLU A 4 -4.85 12.44 -11.12
N PHE A 5 -5.60 13.30 -11.83
CA PHE A 5 -5.46 14.75 -11.67
C PHE A 5 -5.83 15.21 -10.27
N MET A 6 -6.91 14.67 -9.70
CA MET A 6 -7.34 15.02 -8.35
C MET A 6 -6.34 14.54 -7.29
N ILE A 7 -5.75 13.34 -7.48
CA ILE A 7 -4.68 12.83 -6.63
C ILE A 7 -3.49 13.79 -6.68
N GLN A 8 -3.02 14.16 -7.87
CA GLN A 8 -1.86 15.05 -8.02
C GLN A 8 -2.12 16.45 -7.44
N ALA A 9 -3.32 17.01 -7.62
CA ALA A 9 -3.69 18.30 -7.03
C ALA A 9 -3.63 18.26 -5.49
N ASN A 10 -4.14 17.18 -4.88
CA ASN A 10 -4.11 17.01 -3.43
C ASN A 10 -2.68 16.80 -2.89
N VAL A 11 -1.85 16.03 -3.60
CA VAL A 11 -0.44 15.83 -3.25
C VAL A 11 0.31 17.16 -3.30
N ALA A 12 0.14 17.94 -4.38
CA ALA A 12 0.77 19.25 -4.52
C ALA A 12 0.33 20.24 -3.41
N ALA A 13 -0.95 20.21 -3.02
CA ALA A 13 -1.44 21.04 -1.92
C ALA A 13 -0.80 20.67 -0.58
N ALA A 14 -0.68 19.36 -0.29
CA ALA A 14 -0.04 18.87 0.92
C ALA A 14 1.45 19.27 0.98
N GLU A 15 2.21 18.97 -0.08
CA GLU A 15 3.65 19.28 -0.17
C GLU A 15 3.93 20.79 -0.06
N THR A 16 3.12 21.62 -0.73
CA THR A 16 3.31 23.08 -0.73
C THR A 16 3.13 23.70 0.64
N VAL A 17 2.10 23.27 1.39
CA VAL A 17 1.83 23.81 2.73
C VAL A 17 2.77 23.19 3.77
N GLU A 18 3.15 21.92 3.62
CA GLU A 18 4.15 21.25 4.47
C GLU A 18 5.53 21.92 4.36
N ALA A 19 5.98 22.28 3.14
CA ALA A 19 7.22 23.02 2.92
C ALA A 19 7.26 24.37 3.67
N ARG A 20 6.09 24.96 3.94
CA ARG A 20 5.91 26.20 4.72
C ARG A 20 5.61 25.94 6.20
N LYS A 21 5.64 24.68 6.64
CA LYS A 21 5.27 24.24 8.00
C LYS A 21 3.86 24.69 8.40
N GLY A 22 2.95 24.80 7.43
CA GLY A 22 1.57 25.19 7.67
C GLY A 22 0.77 24.06 8.33
N ARG A 23 -0.32 24.42 9.01
CA ARG A 23 -1.26 23.44 9.56
C ARG A 23 -2.13 22.87 8.44
N LEU A 24 -2.27 21.55 8.41
CA LEU A 24 -3.04 20.80 7.40
C LEU A 24 -3.89 19.74 8.09
N ILE A 25 -5.01 19.39 7.46
CA ILE A 25 -5.76 18.17 7.77
C ILE A 25 -5.32 17.14 6.75
N TYR A 26 -4.61 16.11 7.20
CA TYR A 26 -4.12 15.04 6.34
C TYR A 26 -5.14 13.91 6.21
N ARG A 27 -5.21 13.34 5.01
CA ARG A 27 -5.90 12.07 4.76
C ARG A 27 -4.90 10.92 4.89
N VAL A 28 -4.72 10.41 6.11
CA VAL A 28 -3.74 9.37 6.43
C VAL A 28 -4.39 7.98 6.32
N HIS A 29 -3.68 7.02 5.71
CA HIS A 29 -4.01 5.60 5.81
C HIS A 29 -2.94 4.94 6.70
N ASP A 30 -3.39 4.25 7.74
CA ASP A 30 -2.50 3.62 8.71
C ASP A 30 -1.96 2.26 8.21
N GLN A 31 -0.92 1.74 8.86
CA GLN A 31 -0.36 0.43 8.56
C GLN A 31 -1.33 -0.70 8.92
N PRO A 32 -1.32 -1.83 8.19
CA PRO A 32 -2.03 -3.03 8.61
C PRO A 32 -1.52 -3.52 9.96
N ASN A 33 -2.42 -4.05 10.79
CA ASN A 33 -2.05 -4.66 12.06
C ASN A 33 -1.36 -6.03 11.87
N THR A 34 -0.65 -6.50 12.90
CA THR A 34 0.11 -7.75 12.89
C THR A 34 -0.74 -8.97 12.53
N GLU A 35 -1.99 -9.03 13.03
CA GLU A 35 -2.91 -10.14 12.78
C GLU A 35 -3.27 -10.27 11.30
N LYS A 36 -3.60 -9.15 10.62
CA LYS A 36 -3.87 -9.13 9.18
C LYS A 36 -2.64 -9.51 8.37
N LEU A 37 -1.45 -9.07 8.79
CA LEU A 37 -0.20 -9.42 8.12
C LEU A 37 0.14 -10.91 8.27
N GLN A 38 -0.12 -11.49 9.44
CA GLN A 38 0.06 -12.92 9.68
C GLN A 38 -0.90 -13.74 8.83
N ALA A 39 -2.19 -13.40 8.85
CA ALA A 39 -3.19 -14.06 8.02
C ALA A 39 -2.86 -13.99 6.52
N LEU A 40 -2.41 -12.82 6.03
CA LEU A 40 -1.94 -12.66 4.66
C LEU A 40 -0.72 -13.54 4.36
N SER A 41 0.25 -13.58 5.27
CA SER A 41 1.46 -14.42 5.12
C SER A 41 1.11 -15.91 5.02
N ASP A 42 0.20 -16.39 5.87
CA ASP A 42 -0.23 -17.80 5.86
C ASP A 42 -1.01 -18.15 4.60
N PHE A 43 -1.85 -17.24 4.11
CA PHE A 43 -2.52 -17.41 2.83
C PHE A 43 -1.52 -17.46 1.66
N LEU A 44 -0.60 -16.51 1.57
CA LEU A 44 0.38 -16.46 0.48
C LEU A 44 1.28 -17.70 0.41
N ARG A 45 1.55 -18.35 1.56
CA ARG A 45 2.29 -19.62 1.61
C ARG A 45 1.58 -20.75 0.86
N THR A 46 0.24 -20.78 0.84
CA THR A 46 -0.50 -21.80 0.07
C THR A 46 -0.29 -21.63 -1.44
N LEU A 47 0.04 -20.42 -1.88
CA LEU A 47 0.35 -20.04 -3.26
C LEU A 47 1.85 -20.04 -3.58
N ASN A 48 2.70 -20.55 -2.67
CA ASN A 48 4.16 -20.50 -2.77
C ASN A 48 4.76 -19.07 -2.86
N ILE A 49 4.01 -18.04 -2.43
CA ILE A 49 4.47 -16.65 -2.37
C ILE A 49 4.96 -16.34 -0.95
N LYS A 50 6.19 -15.82 -0.83
CA LYS A 50 6.78 -15.46 0.46
C LYS A 50 6.63 -13.97 0.75
N LEU A 51 5.90 -13.63 1.81
CA LEU A 51 5.95 -12.32 2.45
C LEU A 51 6.99 -12.37 3.59
N ALA A 52 7.99 -11.48 3.54
CA ALA A 52 9.04 -11.45 4.55
C ALA A 52 8.44 -11.12 5.94
N PRO A 53 8.68 -11.94 6.98
CA PRO A 53 8.01 -11.81 8.28
C PRO A 53 8.57 -10.71 9.19
N HIS A 54 9.54 -9.91 8.73
CA HIS A 54 10.29 -9.00 9.60
C HIS A 54 10.13 -7.54 9.16
N GLY A 55 9.37 -6.77 9.96
CA GLY A 55 9.22 -5.32 9.85
C GLY A 55 7.84 -4.88 9.33
N ALA A 56 7.59 -3.57 9.38
CA ALA A 56 6.41 -2.97 8.77
C ALA A 56 6.40 -3.26 7.25
N VAL A 57 5.30 -3.82 6.76
CA VAL A 57 5.14 -4.09 5.33
C VAL A 57 5.13 -2.78 4.56
N ARG A 58 6.00 -2.69 3.56
CA ARG A 58 6.08 -1.52 2.67
C ARG A 58 5.23 -1.73 1.43
N THR A 59 4.67 -0.65 0.89
CA THR A 59 3.88 -0.65 -0.35
C THR A 59 4.53 -1.44 -1.50
N PRO A 60 5.85 -1.32 -1.78
CA PRO A 60 6.46 -2.08 -2.88
C PRO A 60 6.40 -3.61 -2.71
N GLN A 61 6.37 -4.10 -1.46
CA GLN A 61 6.24 -5.54 -1.20
C GLN A 61 4.83 -6.02 -1.58
N LEU A 62 3.80 -5.24 -1.25
CA LEU A 62 2.41 -5.53 -1.61
C LEU A 62 2.20 -5.43 -3.13
N SER A 63 2.75 -4.39 -3.78
CA SER A 63 2.69 -4.26 -5.23
C SER A 63 3.31 -5.46 -5.94
N ARG A 64 4.45 -5.98 -5.44
CA ARG A 64 5.06 -7.20 -5.98
C ARG A 64 4.15 -8.42 -5.84
N ILE A 65 3.48 -8.58 -4.68
CA ILE A 65 2.52 -9.66 -4.47
C ILE A 65 1.36 -9.55 -5.46
N LEU A 66 0.83 -8.34 -5.66
CA LEU A 66 -0.23 -8.09 -6.64
C LEU A 66 0.21 -8.43 -8.07
N SER A 67 1.44 -8.09 -8.44
CA SER A 67 1.99 -8.47 -9.75
C SER A 67 2.12 -9.99 -9.91
N LEU A 68 2.58 -10.71 -8.88
CA LEU A 68 2.67 -12.18 -8.93
C LEU A 68 1.28 -12.83 -9.03
N ALA A 69 0.28 -12.28 -8.32
CA ALA A 69 -1.08 -12.78 -8.35
C ALA A 69 -1.82 -12.46 -9.66
N ALA A 70 -1.43 -11.40 -10.38
CA ALA A 70 -2.05 -11.02 -11.65
C ALA A 70 -1.89 -12.07 -12.76
N ASP A 71 -0.91 -12.95 -12.62
CA ASP A 71 -0.59 -14.05 -13.55
C ASP A 71 -1.05 -15.43 -13.02
N ASP A 72 -1.70 -15.49 -11.85
CA ASP A 72 -2.12 -16.73 -11.20
C ASP A 72 -3.46 -17.26 -11.78
N PRO A 73 -3.65 -18.59 -11.91
CA PRO A 73 -4.91 -19.17 -12.38
C PRO A 73 -6.13 -18.87 -11.48
N ASN A 74 -5.94 -18.43 -10.23
CA ASN A 74 -7.01 -18.04 -9.30
C ASN A 74 -7.39 -16.55 -9.39
N LYS A 75 -7.25 -15.94 -10.57
CA LYS A 75 -7.52 -14.50 -10.79
C LYS A 75 -9.02 -14.13 -10.81
N GLU A 76 -9.89 -15.11 -11.06
CA GLU A 76 -11.36 -15.00 -11.08
C GLU A 76 -11.97 -15.47 -9.76
#